data_AF-A0A537QGL4-F1
#
_entry.id   AF-A0A537QGL4-F1
#
_cell.length_a   1.000
_cell.length_b   1.000
_cell.length_c   1.000
_cell.angle_alpha   90.00
_cell.angle_beta   90.00
_cell.angle_gamma   90.00
#
_symmetry.space_group_name_H-M   'P 1'
#
loop_
_entity.id
_entity.type
_entity.pdbx_description
1 polymer ?
#
loop_
_entity_poly.entity_id
_entity_poly.type
_entity_poly.pdbx_seq_one_letter_code
_entity_poly.pdbx_strand_id
1 'polypeptide(L)' 'MKCSVISRNPDVMGGTPVFSGTRVPVQTLLDYLTAGESIDEFLAGFPSVTREQVIDFLEAAKDRLVESVE' A
#
# COMPACT_ATOMS: atom_id res chain seq x y z
N MET A 1 -14.91 8.08 -8.74
CA MET A 1 -13.89 7.28 -9.44
C MET A 1 -12.89 6.81 -8.39
N LYS A 2 -12.88 5.52 -8.04
CA LYS A 2 -11.88 4.97 -7.11
C LYS A 2 -10.56 4.94 -7.88
N CYS A 3 -9.74 5.98 -7.75
CA CYS A 3 -8.39 5.97 -8.31
C CYS A 3 -7.66 4.79 -7.70
N SER A 4 -7.08 3.93 -8.53
CA SER A 4 -6.38 2.74 -8.04
C SER A 4 -5.20 3.21 -7.19
N VAL A 5 -5.29 2.99 -5.88
CA VAL A 5 -4.24 3.36 -4.89
C VAL A 5 -2.95 2.62 -5.18
N ILE A 6 -3.07 1.43 -5.74
CA ILE A 6 -1.98 0.58 -6.19
C ILE A 6 -1.90 0.66 -7.71
N SER A 7 -0.71 0.90 -8.22
CA SER A 7 -0.37 0.76 -9.63
C SER A 7 0.50 -0.49 -9.80
N ARG A 8 0.17 -1.28 -10.84
CA ARG A 8 0.98 -2.43 -11.25
C ARG A 8 1.29 -2.25 -12.72
N ASN A 9 2.54 -1.92 -13.02
CA ASN A 9 3.03 -1.85 -14.38
C ASN A 9 4.16 -2.90 -14.54
N PRO A 10 4.05 -3.86 -15.49
CA PRO A 10 5.11 -4.82 -15.79
C PRO A 10 6.48 -4.17 -16.02
N ASP A 11 6.49 -2.95 -16.57
CA ASP A 11 7.70 -2.19 -16.87
C ASP A 11 8.28 -1.47 -15.64
N VAL A 12 7.56 -1.44 -14.51
CA VAL A 12 7.98 -0.79 -13.25
C VAL A 12 8.27 -1.86 -12.21
N MET A 13 9.53 -1.94 -11.75
CA MET A 13 9.99 -2.93 -10.77
C MET A 13 9.58 -4.38 -11.11
N GLY A 14 9.57 -4.74 -12.39
CA GLY A 14 9.20 -6.08 -12.84
C GLY A 14 7.74 -6.48 -12.58
N GLY A 15 6.83 -5.51 -12.48
CA GLY A 15 5.42 -5.76 -12.17
C GLY A 15 5.11 -5.86 -10.68
N THR A 16 6.01 -5.39 -9.82
CA THR A 16 5.78 -5.25 -8.38
C THR A 16 4.68 -4.20 -8.15
N PRO A 17 3.64 -4.52 -7.36
CA PRO A 17 2.62 -3.54 -7.02
C PRO A 17 3.23 -2.41 -6.15
N VAL A 18 3.01 -1.16 -6.55
CA VAL A 18 3.52 0.04 -5.87
C VAL A 18 2.39 1.01 -5.57
N PHE A 19 2.58 1.91 -4.59
CA PHE A 19 1.66 3.03 -4.42
C PHE A 19 1.68 3.91 -5.67
N SER A 20 0.49 4.24 -6.18
CA SER A 20 0.33 5.04 -7.39
C SER A 20 1.06 6.38 -7.31
N GLY A 21 1.82 6.71 -8.35
CA GLY A 21 2.66 7.91 -8.37
C GLY A 21 3.99 7.79 -7.61
N THR A 22 4.29 6.62 -7.04
CA THR A 22 5.53 6.35 -6.32
C THR A 22 6.26 5.13 -6.89
N ARG A 23 7.46 4.85 -6.36
CA ARG A 23 8.18 3.59 -6.56
C ARG A 23 8.25 2.78 -5.27
N VAL A 24 7.34 3.02 -4.33
CA VAL A 24 7.33 2.37 -3.02
C VAL A 24 6.44 1.13 -3.11
N PRO A 25 6.99 -0.08 -2.91
CA PRO A 25 6.20 -1.31 -2.93
C PRO A 25 5.16 -1.31 -1.80
N VAL A 26 3.95 -1.80 -2.08
CA VAL A 26 2.92 -1.98 -1.04
C VAL A 26 3.34 -3.06 -0.03
N GLN A 27 4.18 -4.00 -0.47
CA GLN A 27 4.73 -5.02 0.42
C GLN A 27 5.58 -4.41 1.54
N THR A 28 6.32 -3.33 1.26
CA THR A 28 7.11 -2.63 2.27
C THR A 28 6.23 -2.07 3.40
N LEU A 29 5.04 -1.54 3.09
CA LEU A 29 4.09 -1.13 4.13
C LEU A 29 3.72 -2.32 5.03
N LEU A 30 3.40 -3.48 4.44
CA LEU A 30 3.02 -4.67 5.20
C LEU A 30 4.19 -5.20 6.05
N ASP A 31 5.42 -5.15 5.53
CA ASP A 31 6.62 -5.55 6.25
C ASP A 31 6.84 -4.66 7.49
N TYR A 32 6.65 -3.34 7.36
CA TYR A 32 6.71 -2.40 8.49
C TYR A 32 5.65 -2.73 9.55
N LEU A 33 4.39 -2.90 9.13
CA LEU A 33 3.29 -3.19 10.06
C LEU A 33 3.47 -4.55 10.75
N THR A 34 3.99 -5.57 10.06
CA THR A 34 4.26 -6.88 10.64
C THR A 34 5.49 -6.90 11.54
N ALA A 35 6.45 -5.99 11.32
CA ALA A 35 7.56 -5.73 12.23
C ALA A 35 7.13 -4.99 13.51
N GLY A 36 5.88 -4.51 13.59
CA GLY A 36 5.34 -3.75 14.71
C GLY A 36 5.57 -2.24 14.61
N GLU A 37 6.05 -1.76 13.47
CA GLU A 37 6.20 -0.33 13.21
C GLU A 37 4.85 0.32 12.89
N SER A 38 4.76 1.61 13.22
CA SER A 38 3.58 2.43 12.96
C SER A 38 3.54 2.95 11.51
N ILE A 39 2.35 3.36 11.08
CA ILE A 39 2.17 4.06 9.79
C ILE A 39 3.00 5.35 9.77
N ASP A 40 3.14 6.05 10.89
CA ASP A 40 3.95 7.26 10.99
C ASP A 40 5.43 7.00 10.70
N GLU A 41 5.97 5.89 11.21
CA GLU A 41 7.35 5.46 10.94
C GLU A 41 7.56 5.10 9.47
N PHE A 42 6.60 4.38 8.87
CA PHE A 42 6.61 4.12 7.43
C PHE A 42 6.60 5.41 6.60
N LEU A 43 5.73 6.36 6.92
CA LEU A 43 5.62 7.64 6.20
C LEU A 43 6.86 8.52 6.37
N ALA A 44 7.55 8.43 7.52
CA ALA A 44 8.82 9.09 7.73
C ALA A 44 9.93 8.53 6.81
N GLY A 45 9.92 7.22 6.54
CA GLY A 45 10.81 6.58 5.57
C GLY A 45 10.44 6.83 4.10
N PHE A 46 9.14 7.02 3.83
CA PHE A 46 8.59 7.16 2.48
C PHE A 46 7.66 8.37 2.33
N PRO A 47 8.18 9.61 2.38
CA PRO A 47 7.37 10.83 2.34
C PRO A 47 6.64 11.05 1.01
N SER A 48 6.95 10.27 -0.02
CA SER A 48 6.23 10.27 -1.30
C SER A 48 4.88 9.55 -1.23
N VAL A 49 4.66 8.72 -0.21
CA VAL A 49 3.37 8.05 0.02
C VAL A 49 2.54 8.92 0.95
N THR A 50 1.27 9.14 0.62
CA THR A 50 0.38 9.90 1.51
C THR A 50 -0.27 8.97 2.52
N ARG A 51 -0.63 9.51 3.69
CA ARG A 51 -1.42 8.77 4.69
C ARG A 51 -2.74 8.27 4.10
N GLU A 52 -3.41 9.08 3.29
CA GLU A 52 -4.66 8.71 2.62
C GLU A 52 -4.47 7.45 1.74
N GLN A 53 -3.38 7.38 0.97
CA GLN A 53 -3.07 6.18 0.18
C GLN A 53 -2.87 4.94 1.06
N VAL A 54 -2.24 5.07 2.22
CA VAL A 54 -2.09 3.94 3.15
C VAL A 54 -3.43 3.49 3.70
N ILE A 55 -4.28 4.43 4.12
CA ILE A 55 -5.61 4.12 4.68
C ILE A 55 -6.50 3.47 3.61
N ASP A 56 -6.60 4.05 2.42
CA ASP A 56 -7.41 3.50 1.33
C ASP A 56 -6.96 2.09 0.93
N PHE A 57 -5.65 1.83 0.96
CA PHE A 57 -5.11 0.49 0.74
C PHE A 57 -5.57 -0.49 1.82
N LEU A 58 -5.43 -0.13 3.10
CA LEU A 58 -5.81 -0.99 4.22
C LEU A 58 -7.32 -1.25 4.25
N GLU A 59 -8.15 -0.25 3.95
CA GLU A 59 -9.60 -0.44 3.83
C GLU A 59 -9.95 -1.39 2.69
N ALA A 60 -9.39 -1.20 1.50
CA ALA A 60 -9.65 -2.09 0.37
C ALA A 60 -9.16 -3.52 0.61
N ALA A 61 -8.04 -3.69 1.33
CA ALA A 61 -7.53 -5.00 1.72
C ALA A 61 -8.43 -5.67 2.76
N LYS A 62 -8.86 -4.91 3.78
CA LYS A 62 -9.79 -5.36 4.82
C LYS A 62 -11.10 -5.82 4.20
N ASP A 63 -11.72 -5.00 3.35
CA ASP A 63 -13.02 -5.32 2.73
C ASP A 63 -12.94 -6.66 1.97
N ARG A 64 -11.91 -6.84 1.13
CA ARG A 64 -11.71 -8.08 0.37
C ARG A 64 -11.46 -9.31 1.24
N LEU A 65 -10.69 -9.14 2.31
CA LEU A 65 -10.37 -10.25 3.21
C LEU A 65 -11.61 -10.65 3.99
N VAL A 66 -12.35 -9.71 4.57
CA VAL A 66 -13.58 -9.97 5.34
C VAL A 66 -14.65 -10.59 4.46
N GLU A 67 -14.88 -10.07 3.25
CA GLU A 67 -15.82 -10.65 2.27
C GLU A 67 -15.48 -12.09 1.88
N SER A 68 -14.22 -12.51 1.99
CA SER A 68 -13.79 -13.87 1.61
C SER A 68 -13.97 -14.91 2.74
N VAL A 69 -14.29 -14.47 3.96
CA VAL A 69 -14.49 -15.37 5.12
C VAL A 69 -15.97 -15.57 5.46
N GLU A 70 -16.87 -14.78 4.87
CA GLU A 70 -18.33 -14.98 4.95
C GLU A 70 -18.84 -15.95 3.88
#